data_AF-A0A5I1RMB2-F1
#
_entry.id   AF-A0A5I1RMB2-F1
#
_cell.length_a   1.000
_cell.length_b   1.000
_cell.length_c   1.000
_cell.angle_alpha   90.00
_cell.angle_beta   90.00
_cell.angle_gamma   90.00
#
_symmetry.space_group_name_H-M   'P 1'
#
loop_
_entity.id
_entity.type
_entity.pdbx_description
1 polymer ?
#
loop_
_entity_poly.entity_id
_entity_poly.type
_entity_poly.pdbx_seq_one_letter_code
_entity_poly.pdbx_strand_id
1 'polypeptide(L)' 'MNSTLRKSVLAAVGGGAIAIASALITGPTGNDGLEGVRYKPYRDVVGIWTVCYGHTGNDIMI' A
#
# COMPACT_ATOMS: atom_id res chain seq x y z
N MET A 1 8.31 -0.62 -14.31
CA MET A 1 8.50 -0.87 -12.86
C MET A 1 9.92 -0.47 -12.48
N ASN A 2 10.11 0.30 -11.40
CA ASN A 2 11.43 0.71 -10.92
C ASN A 2 12.26 -0.54 -10.53
N SER A 3 13.57 -0.52 -10.78
CA SER A 3 14.48 -1.63 -10.47
C SER A 3 14.51 -1.97 -8.97
N THR A 4 14.36 -0.98 -8.09
CA THR A 4 14.29 -1.18 -6.63
C THR A 4 13.03 -1.94 -6.24
N LEU A 5 11.86 -1.53 -6.75
CA LEU A 5 10.59 -2.20 -6.49
C LEU A 5 10.62 -3.66 -7.01
N ARG A 6 11.22 -3.88 -8.19
CA ARG A 6 11.40 -5.24 -8.73
C ARG A 6 12.21 -6.15 -7.81
N LYS A 7 13.30 -5.64 -7.25
CA LYS A 7 14.13 -6.40 -6.29
C LYS A 7 13.37 -6.70 -4.99
N SER A 8 12.60 -5.74 -4.49
CA SER A 8 11.75 -5.93 -3.30
C SER A 8 10.72 -7.04 -3.50
N VAL A 9 10.02 -7.03 -4.63
CA VAL A 9 9.05 -8.08 -5.00
C VAL A 9 9.72 -9.44 -5.12
N LEU A 10 10.88 -9.52 -5.77
CA LEU A 10 11.64 -10.77 -5.89
C LEU A 10 12.09 -11.30 -4.53
N ALA A 11 12.51 -10.43 -3.61
CA ALA A 11 12.87 -10.81 -2.25
C ALA A 11 11.66 -11.33 -1.45
N ALA A 12 10.45 -10.84 -1.74
CA ALA A 12 9.21 -11.24 -1.07
C ALA A 12 8.66 -12.60 -1.55
N VAL A 13 9.16 -13.17 -2.65
CA VAL A 13 8.63 -14.42 -3.25
C VAL A 13 8.63 -15.59 -2.26
N GLY A 14 9.63 -15.69 -1.38
CA GLY A 14 9.71 -16.73 -0.36
C GLY A 14 8.58 -16.68 0.68
N GLY A 15 7.95 -15.51 0.86
CA GLY A 15 6.79 -15.31 1.75
C GLY A 15 5.43 -15.58 1.08
N GLY A 16 5.42 -16.00 -0.20
CA GLY A 16 4.21 -16.31 -0.95
C GLY A 16 3.43 -15.10 -1.46
N ALA A 17 2.21 -15.35 -1.97
CA ALA A 17 1.42 -14.36 -2.69
C ALA A 17 1.08 -13.12 -1.84
N ILE A 18 0.83 -13.30 -0.54
CA ILE A 18 0.53 -12.17 0.38
C ILE A 18 1.76 -11.27 0.52
N ALA A 19 2.95 -11.83 0.73
CA ALA A 19 4.16 -11.04 0.86
C ALA A 19 4.49 -10.26 -0.43
N ILE A 20 4.27 -10.88 -1.59
CA ILE A 20 4.41 -10.23 -2.90
C ILE A 20 3.45 -9.04 -3.03
N ALA A 21 2.17 -9.24 -2.68
CA ALA A 21 1.17 -8.17 -2.73
C ALA A 21 1.53 -7.02 -1.77
N SER A 22 1.94 -7.34 -0.54
CA SER A 22 2.40 -6.34 0.43
C SER A 22 3.57 -5.52 -0.11
N ALA A 23 4.58 -6.17 -0.71
CA ALA A 23 5.73 -5.47 -1.29
C ALA A 23 5.35 -4.57 -2.47
N LEU A 24 4.35 -4.96 -3.27
CA LEU A 24 3.81 -4.13 -4.36
C LEU A 24 3.06 -2.91 -3.81
N ILE A 25 2.25 -3.10 -2.78
CA ILE A 25 1.43 -2.03 -2.17
C ILE A 25 2.32 -0.98 -1.51
N THR A 26 3.21 -1.41 -0.61
CA THR A 26 3.98 -0.47 0.24
C THR A 26 5.26 0.00 -0.43
N GLY A 27 5.83 -0.81 -1.32
CA GLY A 27 7.18 -0.61 -1.84
C GLY A 27 8.26 -0.84 -0.79
N PRO A 28 9.54 -0.79 -1.21
CA PRO A 28 10.68 -1.06 -0.35
C PRO A 28 10.91 -0.02 0.76
N THR A 29 10.47 1.23 0.60
CA THR A 29 10.59 2.27 1.64
C THR A 29 9.29 2.48 2.41
N GLY A 30 8.20 1.81 2.05
CA GLY A 30 6.89 1.95 2.70
C GLY A 30 6.07 3.14 2.21
N ASN A 31 6.51 3.83 1.16
CA ASN A 31 5.78 4.95 0.57
C ASN A 31 6.08 5.13 -0.94
N ASP A 32 6.69 4.12 -1.55
CA ASP A 32 7.19 4.10 -2.92
C ASP A 32 6.69 2.87 -3.70
N GLY A 33 5.63 2.24 -3.18
CA GLY A 33 4.88 1.19 -3.85
C GLY A 33 3.86 1.72 -4.84
N LEU A 34 2.90 0.86 -5.18
CA LEU A 34 1.80 1.21 -6.07
C LEU A 34 0.74 2.09 -5.39
N GLU A 35 0.59 1.97 -4.07
CA GLU A 35 -0.34 2.79 -3.31
C GLU A 35 0.38 3.96 -2.62
N GLY A 36 -0.30 5.10 -2.58
CA GLY A 36 0.09 6.19 -1.69
C GLY A 36 -0.22 5.84 -0.24
N VAL A 37 0.43 6.53 0.71
CA VAL A 37 0.21 6.30 2.14
C VAL A 37 -0.22 7.58 2.85
N ARG A 38 -1.26 7.50 3.68
CA ARG A 38 -1.65 8.59 4.59
C ARG A 38 -2.13 8.07 5.94
N TYR A 39 -1.39 8.39 6.99
CA TYR A 39 -1.66 7.90 8.36
C TYR A 39 -2.80 8.61 9.10
N LYS A 40 -3.36 9.68 8.50
CA LYS A 40 -4.55 10.36 9.02
C LYS A 40 -5.71 10.13 8.07
N PRO A 41 -6.91 9.75 8.57
CA PRO A 41 -8.07 9.55 7.72
C PRO A 41 -8.37 10.77 6.86
N TYR A 42 -8.76 10.54 5.61
CA TYR A 42 -9.15 11.59 4.68
C TYR A 42 -10.29 11.11 3.78
N ARG A 43 -11.04 12.05 3.19
CA ARG A 43 -11.93 11.75 2.07
C ARG A 43 -11.15 11.78 0.77
N ASP A 44 -11.22 10.69 0.02
CA ASP A 44 -10.67 10.62 -1.33
C ASP A 44 -11.45 11.49 -2.33
N VAL A 45 -11.07 11.44 -3.60
CA VAL A 45 -11.67 12.27 -4.68
C VAL A 45 -13.14 11.95 -4.96
N VAL A 46 -13.65 10.81 -4.49
CA VAL A 46 -15.07 10.39 -4.63
C VAL A 46 -15.82 10.42 -3.28
N GLY A 47 -15.20 10.92 -2.22
CA GLY A 47 -15.83 11.16 -0.91
C GLY A 47 -15.80 9.98 0.06
N ILE A 48 -15.02 8.93 -0.21
CA ILE A 48 -14.89 7.76 0.65
C ILE A 48 -13.79 7.97 1.69
N TRP A 49 -14.09 7.60 2.95
CA TRP A 49 -13.11 7.65 4.04
C TRP A 49 -12.02 6.60 3.83
N THR A 50 -10.77 7.08 3.74
CA THR A 50 -9.58 6.28 3.40
C THR A 50 -8.43 6.59 4.36
N VAL A 51 -7.61 5.59 4.69
CA VAL A 51 -6.39 5.73 5.52
C VAL A 51 -5.32 4.70 5.13
N CYS A 52 -4.09 4.87 5.64
CA CYS A 52 -2.95 3.99 5.40
C CYS A 52 -2.68 3.81 3.90
N TYR A 53 -2.52 2.57 3.43
CA TYR A 53 -2.39 2.20 2.03
C TYR A 53 -3.78 1.87 1.48
N GLY A 54 -4.56 2.89 1.17
CA GLY A 54 -5.87 2.71 0.51
C GLY A 54 -6.94 1.96 1.32
N HIS A 55 -6.79 1.78 2.63
CA HIS A 55 -7.81 1.09 3.45
C HIS A 55 -9.07 1.96 3.55
N THR A 56 -10.22 1.39 3.20
CA THR A 56 -11.53 2.06 3.22
C THR A 56 -12.52 1.27 4.07
N GLY A 57 -13.39 1.95 4.82
CA GLY A 57 -14.40 1.27 5.62
C GLY A 57 -15.12 2.19 6.62
N ASN A 58 -16.23 1.68 7.16
CA ASN A 58 -17.02 2.38 8.17
C ASN A 58 -16.27 2.53 9.51
N ASP A 59 -15.26 1.70 9.75
CA ASP A 59 -14.36 1.75 10.90
C ASP A 59 -13.44 2.98 10.92
N ILE A 60 -13.34 3.70 9.80
CA ILE A 60 -12.42 4.84 9.62
C ILE A 60 -13.13 6.19 9.85
N MET A 61 -14.47 6.20 9.84
CA MET A 61 -15.26 7.42 9.98
C MET A 61 -14.99 8.08 11.34
N ILE A 62 -14.70 9.39 11.31
CA ILE A 62 -14.47 10.23 12.50
C ILE A 62 -15.77 10.86 12.96
#